data_AF-A0A6V7KW08-F1
#
_entry.id   AF-A0A6V7KW08-F1
#
_cell.length_a   1.000
_cell.length_b   1.000
_cell.length_c   1.000
_cell.angle_alpha   90.00
_cell.angle_beta   90.00
_cell.angle_gamma   90.00
#
_symmetry.space_group_name_H-M   'P 1'
#
loop_
_entity.id
_entity.type
_entity.pdbx_description
1 polymer ?
#
loop_
_entity_poly.entity_id
_entity_poly.type
_entity_poly.pdbx_seq_one_letter_code
_entity_poly.pdbx_strand_id
1 'polypeptide(L)' 'IFEYLNKHVVGQEYAKKVLSVAVYNHYKRIHNNLPPQNSVQATANPVGPQELNHPFTHRGPKP' A
#
# COMPACT_ATOMS: atom_id res chain seq x y z
N ILE A 1 -11.84 -8.28 19.41
CA ILE A 1 -11.67 -7.18 20.39
C ILE A 1 -12.97 -6.77 21.09
N PHE A 2 -14.15 -6.98 20.50
CA PHE A 2 -15.44 -6.59 21.11
C PHE A 2 -15.61 -7.09 22.55
N GLU A 3 -15.38 -8.38 22.80
CA GLU A 3 -15.44 -8.95 24.16
C GLU A 3 -14.40 -8.39 25.13
N TYR A 4 -13.24 -7.99 24.61
CA TYR A 4 -12.25 -7.30 25.42
C TYR A 4 -12.76 -5.91 25.81
N LEU A 5 -13.39 -5.18 24.88
CA LEU A 5 -14.02 -3.89 25.17
C LEU A 5 -15.19 -4.03 26.15
N ASN A 6 -15.98 -5.11 26.10
CA ASN A 6 -17.08 -5.34 27.05
C ASN A 6 -16.61 -5.43 28.51
N LYS A 7 -15.39 -5.91 28.75
CA LYS A 7 -14.81 -6.01 30.10
C LYS A 7 -14.31 -4.67 30.65
N HIS A 8 -14.07 -3.70 29.79
CA HIS A 8 -13.40 -2.43 30.15
C HIS A 8 -14.21 -1.17 29.84
N VAL A 9 -15.25 -1.29 29.01
CA VAL A 9 -16.09 -0.17 28.55
C VAL A 9 -17.56 -0.53 28.78
N VAL A 10 -18.22 0.21 29.67
CA VAL A 10 -19.63 0.03 29.99
C VAL A 10 -20.50 0.77 28.96
N GLY A 11 -21.50 0.09 28.43
CA GLY A 11 -22.39 0.62 27.39
C GLY A 11 -21.70 0.82 26.04
N GLN A 12 -22.12 1.83 25.27
CA GLN A 12 -21.52 2.22 23.98
C GLN A 12 -21.44 1.09 22.94
N GLU A 13 -22.51 0.29 22.82
CA GLU A 13 -22.55 -0.88 21.94
C GLU A 13 -22.21 -0.56 20.49
N TYR A 14 -22.73 0.55 19.97
CA TYR A 14 -22.46 0.98 18.61
C TYR A 14 -20.96 1.27 18.40
N ALA A 15 -20.34 2.04 19.29
CA ALA A 15 -18.93 2.40 19.19
C ALA A 15 -18.02 1.16 19.31
N LYS A 16 -18.30 0.25 20.26
CA LYS A 16 -17.57 -1.01 20.40
C LYS A 16 -17.64 -1.85 19.13
N LYS A 17 -18.80 -1.90 18.47
CA LYS A 17 -19.00 -2.63 17.20
C LYS A 17 -18.21 -1.99 16.06
N VAL A 18 -18.32 -0.67 15.90
CA VAL A 18 -17.60 0.09 14.86
C VAL A 18 -16.09 -0.12 14.99
N LEU A 19 -15.54 0.03 16.19
CA LEU A 19 -14.11 -0.16 16.42
C LEU A 19 -13.67 -1.61 16.14
N SER A 20 -14.47 -2.58 16.56
CA SER A 20 -14.18 -4.00 16.32
C SER A 20 -14.11 -4.34 14.84
N VAL A 21 -15.06 -3.83 14.04
CA VAL A 21 -15.07 -4.03 12.58
C VAL A 21 -13.90 -3.30 11.92
N ALA A 22 -13.60 -2.07 12.33
CA ALA A 22 -12.49 -1.29 11.79
C ALA A 22 -11.15 -2.01 11.99
N VAL A 23 -10.88 -2.53 13.19
CA VAL A 23 -9.65 -3.26 13.50
C VAL A 23 -9.58 -4.58 12.73
N TYR A 24 -10.67 -5.34 12.67
CA TYR A 24 -10.72 -6.59 11.89
C TYR A 24 -10.40 -6.33 10.41
N ASN A 25 -11.05 -5.33 9.82
CA ASN A 25 -10.82 -4.95 8.43
C ASN A 25 -9.38 -4.43 8.21
N HIS A 26 -8.83 -3.68 9.16
CA HIS A 26 -7.46 -3.20 9.10
C HIS A 26 -6.47 -4.37 9.03
N TYR A 27 -6.57 -5.32 9.97
CA TYR A 27 -5.72 -6.51 9.94
C TYR A 27 -5.92 -7.32 8.67
N LYS A 28 -7.15 -7.53 8.21
CA LYS A 28 -7.42 -8.22 6.95
C LYS A 28 -6.68 -7.59 5.77
N ARG A 29 -6.63 -6.26 5.69
CA ARG A 29 -5.87 -5.55 4.65
C ARG A 29 -4.37 -5.83 4.77
N ILE A 30 -3.80 -5.71 5.97
CA ILE A 30 -2.37 -5.96 6.19
C ILE A 30 -1.99 -7.38 5.77
N HIS A 31 -2.76 -8.39 6.19
CA HIS A 31 -2.49 -9.79 5.82
C HIS A 31 -2.61 -10.04 4.32
N ASN A 32 -3.60 -9.41 3.66
CA ASN A 32 -3.80 -9.57 2.21
C ASN A 32 -2.78 -8.80 1.34
N ASN A 33 -2.05 -7.85 1.91
CA ASN A 33 -1.00 -7.08 1.21
C ASN A 33 0.40 -7.66 1.44
N LEU A 34 0.53 -8.72 2.24
CA LEU A 34 1.79 -9.44 2.32
C LEU A 34 1.97 -10.19 0.98
N PRO A 35 3.12 -10.01 0.30
CA PRO A 35 3.41 -10.80 -0.88
C PRO A 35 3.30 -12.29 -0.50
N PRO A 36 2.64 -13.13 -1.31
CA PRO A 36 2.65 -14.56 -1.06
C PRO A 36 4.12 -14.98 -0.92
N GLN A 37 4.45 -15.67 0.18
CA GLN A 37 5.82 -16.04 0.57
C GLN A 37 6.60 -16.85 -0.50
N ASN A 38 6.00 -17.10 -1.68
CA ASN A 38 6.59 -17.78 -2.83
C ASN A 38 6.94 -16.87 -4.02
N SER A 39 6.80 -15.54 -3.97
CA SER A 39 7.26 -14.66 -5.05
C SER A 39 8.76 -14.32 -4.91
N VAL A 40 9.62 -15.34 -4.98
CA VAL A 40 11.05 -15.16 -5.23
C VAL A 40 11.24 -15.10 -6.74
N GLN A 41 11.09 -13.92 -7.33
CA GLN A 41 11.62 -13.57 -8.65
C GLN A 41 11.50 -12.06 -8.85
N ALA A 42 12.38 -11.34 -8.17
CA ALA A 42 12.88 -10.08 -8.70
C ALA A 42 13.65 -10.43 -9.98
N THR A 43 13.00 -10.29 -11.15
CA THR A 43 13.73 -10.23 -12.41
C THR A 43 14.60 -8.98 -12.35
N ALA A 44 15.87 -9.18 -12.02
CA ALA A 44 16.91 -8.18 -12.16
C ALA A 44 16.92 -7.73 -13.62
N ASN A 45 16.53 -6.48 -13.88
CA ASN A 45 16.80 -5.84 -15.16
C ASN A 45 18.32 -5.65 -15.25
N PRO A 46 19.03 -6.27 -16.21
CA PRO A 46 20.41 -5.88 -16.45
C PRO A 46 20.39 -4.48 -17.05
N VAL A 47 21.02 -3.54 -16.35
CA VAL A 47 21.31 -2.20 -16.84
C VAL A 47 22.15 -2.35 -18.10
N GLY A 48 21.54 -2.16 -19.27
CA GLY A 48 22.25 -1.97 -20.54
C GLY A 48 22.81 -0.55 -20.64
N PRO A 49 23.95 -0.34 -21.31
CA PRO A 49 24.60 0.96 -21.40
C PRO A 49 23.73 1.98 -22.13
N GLN A 50 23.80 3.20 -21.60
CA GLN A 50 23.12 4.42 -22.00
C GLN A 50 23.23 4.70 -23.52
N GLU A 51 22.09 4.85 -24.22
CA GLU A 51 22.04 5.62 -25.47
C GLU A 51 21.14 6.84 -25.31
N LEU A 52 21.77 8.00 -25.40
CA LEU A 52 21.23 9.33 -25.25
C LEU A 52 20.59 9.76 -26.57
N ASN A 53 19.29 9.52 -26.75
CA ASN A 53 18.58 9.98 -27.96
C ASN A 53 17.52 11.02 -27.58
N HIS A 54 17.94 12.26 -27.34
CA HIS A 54 17.03 13.40 -27.35
C HIS A 54 17.20 14.20 -28.66
N PRO A 55 16.11 14.45 -29.40
CA PRO A 55 16.15 15.31 -30.58
C PRO A 55 16.48 16.75 -30.17
N PHE A 56 17.44 17.31 -30.90
CA PHE A 56 17.88 18.69 -30.86
C PHE A 56 16.71 19.69 -30.96
N THR A 57 16.18 20.15 -29.84
CA THR A 57 15.33 21.37 -29.82
C THR A 57 16.20 22.54 -29.40
N HIS A 58 16.99 23.08 -30.34
CA HIS A 58 17.47 24.45 -30.20
C HIS A 58 16.30 25.39 -30.44
N ARG A 59 15.85 26.04 -29.35
CA ARG A 59 15.09 27.29 -29.42
C ARG A 59 15.87 28.28 -30.29
N GLY A 60 15.35 28.57 -31.47
CA GLY A 60 15.69 29.75 -32.25
C GLY A 60 14.39 30.49 -32.55
N PRO A 61 14.28 31.80 -32.23
CA PRO A 61 13.17 32.61 -32.72
C PRO A 61 13.36 32.77 -34.23
N LYS A 62 12.30 32.63 -35.02
CA LYS A 62 12.31 33.08 -36.42
C LYS A 62 11.31 34.21 -36.63
N PRO A 63 11.70 35.25 -37.41
CA PRO A 63 10.85 36.37 -37.84
C PRO A 63 9.81 35.96 -38.89
#